data_AF-A0A8D1EC57-F1
#
_entry.id   AF-A0A8D1EC57-F1
#
_cell.length_a   1.000
_cell.length_b   1.000
_cell.length_c   1.000
_cell.angle_alpha   90.00
_cell.angle_beta   90.00
_cell.angle_gamma   90.00
#
_symmetry.space_group_name_H-M   'P 1'
#
loop_
_entity.id
_entity.type
_entity.pdbx_description
1 polymer ?
#
loop_
_entity_poly.entity_id
_entity_poly.type
_entity_poly.pdbx_seq_one_letter_code
_entity_poly.pdbx_strand_id
1 'polypeptide(L)'
;MNSNADTLRKEIENIRRSQEKLENLFAEIQTELRAIKTRMNNAEERISDMEDRIMKIIQSGQQTENQIKKQESNIRDLSDNIKRANLRIRGIPEGVEKDKEMENICEEIITGNFPNLKDTEFRIQEAQRAPNKLNPNRSTPRHIIIKMAKVNDKESILKAAREKQNVTYKGSSIRLSADLSTETLQARRNGKRYLKC
;
A
#
# COMPACT_ATOMS: atom_id res chain seq x y z
N MET A 1 6.80 53.28 -85.36
CA MET A 1 6.93 53.81 -83.98
C MET A 1 5.89 53.23 -82.98
N ASN A 2 5.09 52.20 -83.33
CA ASN A 2 4.01 51.69 -82.46
C ASN A 2 4.37 50.47 -81.57
N SER A 3 5.53 49.85 -81.75
CA SER A 3 5.88 48.58 -81.07
C SER A 3 6.01 48.71 -79.54
N ASN A 4 6.50 49.83 -79.03
CA ASN A 4 6.72 50.02 -77.59
C ASN A 4 5.40 50.27 -76.83
N ALA A 5 4.44 50.96 -77.45
CA ALA A 5 3.14 51.25 -76.83
C ALA A 5 2.30 49.97 -76.66
N ASP A 6 2.32 49.07 -77.64
CA ASP A 6 1.62 47.78 -77.56
C ASP A 6 2.26 46.83 -76.53
N THR A 7 3.58 46.92 -76.35
CA THR A 7 4.32 46.13 -75.35
C THR A 7 3.98 46.60 -73.92
N LEU A 8 4.00 47.92 -73.69
CA LEU A 8 3.60 48.52 -72.40
C LEU A 8 2.14 48.21 -72.06
N ARG A 9 1.22 48.23 -73.04
CA ARG A 9 -0.19 47.85 -72.82
C ARG A 9 -0.33 46.41 -72.35
N LYS A 10 0.42 45.47 -72.94
CA LYS A 10 0.43 44.06 -72.53
C LYS A 10 0.99 43.89 -71.12
N GLU A 11 2.04 44.63 -70.75
CA GLU A 11 2.60 44.61 -69.40
C GLU A 11 1.62 45.15 -68.35
N ILE A 12 0.94 46.27 -68.63
CA ILE A 12 -0.09 46.84 -67.75
C ILE A 12 -1.24 45.84 -67.54
N GLU A 13 -1.71 45.20 -68.61
CA GLU A 13 -2.77 44.20 -68.53
C GLU A 13 -2.34 42.97 -67.71
N ASN A 14 -1.08 42.52 -67.84
CA ASN A 14 -0.52 41.45 -67.03
C ASN A 14 -0.41 41.85 -65.55
N ILE A 15 0.02 43.08 -65.26
CA ILE A 15 0.07 43.62 -63.90
C ILE A 15 -1.34 43.64 -63.29
N ARG A 16 -2.34 44.13 -64.04
CA ARG A 16 -3.72 44.20 -63.56
C ARG A 16 -4.27 42.81 -63.19
N ARG A 17 -4.04 41.81 -64.04
CA ARG A 17 -4.42 40.40 -63.73
C ARG A 17 -3.68 39.86 -62.53
N SER A 18 -2.41 40.24 -62.33
CA SER A 18 -1.65 39.83 -61.15
C SER A 18 -2.16 40.49 -59.87
N GLN A 19 -2.60 41.76 -59.95
CA GLN A 19 -3.22 42.49 -58.84
C GLN A 19 -4.56 41.84 -58.45
N GLU A 20 -5.43 41.55 -59.41
CA GLU A 20 -6.72 40.85 -59.14
C GLU A 20 -6.49 39.48 -58.47
N LYS A 21 -5.47 38.73 -58.88
CA LYS A 21 -5.09 37.46 -58.22
C LYS A 21 -4.62 37.67 -56.78
N LEU A 22 -3.81 38.69 -56.53
CA LEU A 22 -3.33 39.02 -55.18
C LEU A 22 -4.48 39.44 -54.26
N GLU A 23 -5.43 40.23 -54.77
CA GLU A 23 -6.61 40.65 -54.02
C GLU A 23 -7.48 39.45 -53.61
N ASN A 24 -7.72 38.51 -54.54
CA ASN A 24 -8.46 37.29 -54.25
C ASN A 24 -7.76 36.42 -53.19
N LEU A 25 -6.45 36.19 -53.33
CA LEU A 25 -5.66 35.43 -52.35
C LEU A 25 -5.67 36.12 -50.97
N PHE A 26 -5.62 37.45 -50.94
CA PHE A 26 -5.69 38.20 -49.69
C PHE A 26 -7.05 38.05 -49.00
N ALA A 27 -8.14 38.07 -49.76
CA ALA A 27 -9.48 37.82 -49.23
C ALA A 27 -9.61 36.41 -48.64
N GLU A 28 -9.10 35.39 -49.34
CA GLU A 28 -9.06 34.01 -48.85
C GLU A 28 -8.28 33.89 -47.53
N ILE A 29 -7.09 34.50 -47.46
CA ILE A 29 -6.28 34.54 -46.23
C ILE A 29 -7.05 35.19 -45.08
N GLN A 30 -7.76 36.30 -45.34
CA GLN A 30 -8.56 36.95 -44.29
C GLN A 30 -9.69 36.06 -43.79
N THR A 31 -10.35 35.30 -44.67
CA THR A 31 -11.41 34.37 -44.25
C THR A 31 -10.86 33.23 -43.40
N GLU A 32 -9.72 32.65 -43.80
CA GLU A 32 -9.05 31.59 -43.04
C GLU A 32 -8.55 32.10 -41.69
N LEU A 33 -7.97 33.30 -41.62
CA LEU A 33 -7.53 33.91 -40.37
C LEU A 33 -8.69 34.14 -39.38
N ARG A 34 -9.87 34.53 -39.87
CA ARG A 34 -11.07 34.65 -39.02
C ARG A 34 -11.51 33.28 -38.50
N ALA A 35 -11.50 32.25 -39.34
CA ALA A 35 -11.84 30.89 -38.94
C ALA A 35 -10.84 30.31 -37.92
N ILE A 36 -9.55 30.60 -38.08
CA ILE A 36 -8.50 30.23 -37.11
C ILE A 36 -8.74 30.94 -35.78
N LYS A 37 -9.05 32.24 -35.80
CA LYS A 37 -9.29 33.02 -34.59
C LYS A 37 -10.46 32.46 -33.77
N THR A 38 -11.59 32.11 -34.40
CA THR A 38 -12.73 31.53 -33.69
C THR A 38 -12.38 30.16 -33.10
N ARG A 39 -11.66 29.31 -33.85
CA ARG A 39 -11.17 28.01 -33.34
C ARG A 39 -10.21 28.17 -32.16
N MET A 40 -9.35 29.19 -32.18
CA MET A 40 -8.40 29.48 -31.11
C MET A 40 -9.13 29.89 -29.83
N ASN A 41 -10.09 30.81 -29.92
CA ASN A 41 -10.91 31.21 -28.76
C ASN A 41 -11.66 30.01 -28.16
N ASN A 42 -12.27 29.17 -29.01
CA ASN A 42 -12.94 27.95 -28.53
C ASN A 42 -11.96 26.96 -27.86
N ALA A 43 -10.71 26.90 -28.32
CA ALA A 43 -9.69 26.06 -27.70
C ALA A 43 -9.24 26.62 -26.35
N GLU A 44 -9.10 27.95 -26.24
CA GLU A 44 -8.76 28.64 -24.99
C GLU A 44 -9.81 28.41 -23.90
N GLU A 45 -11.11 28.55 -24.23
CA GLU A 45 -12.20 28.26 -23.30
C GLU A 45 -12.17 26.80 -22.82
N ARG A 46 -11.97 25.86 -23.75
CA ARG A 46 -11.84 24.43 -23.40
C ARG A 46 -10.63 24.13 -22.53
N ILE A 47 -9.52 24.84 -22.72
CA ILE A 47 -8.32 24.70 -21.88
C ILE A 47 -8.62 25.21 -20.47
N SER A 48 -9.25 26.38 -20.32
CA SER A 48 -9.67 26.92 -19.02
C SER A 48 -10.59 25.95 -18.27
N ASP A 49 -11.60 25.39 -18.94
CA ASP A 49 -12.50 24.39 -18.36
C ASP A 49 -11.76 23.12 -17.91
N MET A 50 -10.74 22.71 -18.69
CA MET A 50 -9.91 21.55 -18.36
C MET A 50 -9.00 21.82 -17.16
N GLU A 51 -8.41 23.01 -17.06
CA GLU A 51 -7.56 23.41 -15.92
C GLU A 51 -8.36 23.38 -14.61
N ASP A 52 -9.57 23.93 -14.60
CA ASP A 52 -10.47 23.90 -13.45
C ASP A 52 -10.84 22.46 -13.04
N ARG A 53 -11.09 21.58 -14.01
CA ARG A 53 -11.36 20.16 -13.75
C ARG A 53 -10.14 19.45 -13.19
N ILE A 54 -8.95 19.71 -13.72
CA ILE A 54 -7.69 19.13 -13.24
C ILE A 54 -7.45 19.54 -11.79
N MET A 55 -7.66 20.82 -11.45
CA MET A 55 -7.48 21.29 -10.08
C MET A 55 -8.40 20.56 -9.09
N LYS A 56 -9.68 20.35 -9.46
CA LYS A 56 -10.64 19.56 -8.65
C LYS A 56 -10.19 18.10 -8.51
N ILE A 57 -9.65 17.49 -9.57
CA ILE A 57 -9.11 16.12 -9.52
C ILE A 57 -7.91 16.03 -8.57
N ILE A 58 -6.99 16.99 -8.63
CA ILE A 58 -5.81 17.00 -7.75
C ILE A 58 -6.24 17.14 -6.29
N GLN A 59 -7.13 18.08 -5.99
CA GLN A 59 -7.62 18.30 -4.63
C GLN A 59 -8.34 17.06 -4.08
N SER A 60 -9.23 16.45 -4.86
CA SER A 60 -9.92 15.22 -4.45
C SER A 60 -8.95 14.04 -4.31
N GLY A 61 -7.96 13.91 -5.20
CA GLY A 61 -6.89 12.92 -5.10
C GLY A 61 -6.12 13.03 -3.78
N GLN A 62 -5.68 14.24 -3.42
CA GLN A 62 -4.98 14.49 -2.16
C GLN A 62 -5.85 14.17 -0.94
N GLN A 63 -7.15 14.47 -0.99
CA GLN A 63 -8.09 14.14 0.07
C GLN A 63 -8.23 12.61 0.23
N THR A 64 -8.39 11.87 -0.88
CA THR A 64 -8.49 10.40 -0.83
C THR A 64 -7.20 9.75 -0.31
N GLU A 65 -6.03 10.27 -0.68
CA GLU A 65 -4.74 9.77 -0.18
C GLU A 65 -4.64 9.93 1.34
N ASN A 66 -5.04 11.09 1.86
CA ASN A 66 -5.05 11.34 3.31
C ASN A 66 -6.03 10.42 4.05
N GLN A 67 -7.19 10.12 3.44
CA GLN A 67 -8.15 9.16 3.99
C GLN A 67 -7.58 7.75 4.01
N ILE A 68 -6.92 7.31 2.93
CA ILE A 68 -6.28 5.99 2.85
C ILE A 68 -5.20 5.86 3.92
N LYS A 69 -4.30 6.84 4.06
CA LYS A 69 -3.26 6.83 5.10
C LYS A 69 -3.86 6.70 6.51
N LYS A 70 -4.95 7.42 6.78
CA LYS A 70 -5.67 7.31 8.06
C LYS A 70 -6.27 5.92 8.25
N GLN A 71 -6.90 5.36 7.23
CA GLN A 71 -7.49 4.02 7.27
C GLN A 71 -6.43 2.93 7.48
N GLU A 72 -5.29 3.02 6.80
CA GLU A 72 -4.17 2.09 6.99
C GLU A 72 -3.64 2.09 8.42
N SER A 73 -3.48 3.28 9.02
CA SER A 73 -3.11 3.40 10.44
C SER A 73 -4.16 2.76 11.35
N ASN A 74 -5.44 3.06 11.11
CA ASN A 74 -6.53 2.49 11.91
C ASN A 74 -6.57 0.96 11.80
N ILE A 75 -6.39 0.40 10.60
CA ILE A 75 -6.35 -1.06 10.38
C ILE A 75 -5.17 -1.68 11.13
N ARG A 76 -4.01 -1.04 11.11
CA ARG A 76 -2.83 -1.49 11.87
C ARG A 76 -3.13 -1.53 13.37
N ASP A 77 -3.67 -0.46 13.92
CA ASP A 77 -3.98 -0.34 15.34
C ASP A 77 -5.05 -1.36 15.78
N LEU A 78 -6.09 -1.54 14.97
CA LEU A 78 -7.12 -2.56 15.20
C LEU A 78 -6.54 -3.98 15.13
N SER A 79 -5.67 -4.28 14.16
CA SER A 79 -5.02 -5.58 14.04
C SER A 79 -4.13 -5.88 15.24
N ASP A 80 -3.34 -4.90 15.68
CA ASP A 80 -2.48 -5.04 16.86
C ASP A 80 -3.30 -5.15 18.16
N ASN A 81 -4.45 -4.46 18.24
CA ASN A 81 -5.38 -4.60 19.36
C ASN A 81 -5.99 -6.00 19.42
N ILE A 82 -6.51 -6.51 18.29
CA ILE A 82 -7.07 -7.87 18.20
C ILE A 82 -6.01 -8.92 18.58
N LYS A 83 -4.75 -8.71 18.17
CA LYS A 83 -3.62 -9.62 18.45
C LYS A 83 -2.95 -9.34 19.79
N ARG A 84 -3.41 -8.36 20.57
CA ARG A 84 -2.71 -7.92 21.78
C ARG A 84 -2.55 -9.04 22.81
N ALA A 85 -3.57 -9.89 22.94
CA ALA A 85 -3.58 -11.05 23.82
C ALA A 85 -3.04 -12.33 23.17
N ASN A 86 -2.59 -12.28 21.91
CA ASN A 86 -2.12 -13.44 21.17
C ASN A 86 -0.64 -13.73 21.45
N LEU A 87 -0.37 -14.96 21.87
CA LEU A 87 0.93 -15.57 22.02
C LEU A 87 1.22 -16.46 20.80
N ARG A 88 2.42 -16.38 20.26
CA ARG A 88 2.86 -17.18 19.11
C ARG A 88 3.99 -18.12 19.51
N ILE A 89 3.75 -19.42 19.35
CA ILE A 89 4.70 -20.51 19.63
C ILE A 89 5.24 -21.08 18.33
N ARG A 90 6.57 -21.25 18.24
CA ARG A 90 7.25 -21.90 17.11
C ARG A 90 8.10 -23.07 17.60
N GLY A 91 8.23 -24.10 16.76
CA GLY A 91 9.07 -25.26 17.02
C GLY A 91 8.34 -26.48 17.58
N ILE A 92 7.01 -26.41 17.74
CA ILE A 92 6.21 -27.57 18.17
C ILE A 92 6.00 -28.49 16.96
N PRO A 93 6.33 -29.79 17.02
CA PRO A 93 6.10 -30.73 15.92
C PRO A 93 4.61 -30.80 15.52
N GLU A 94 4.30 -31.06 14.25
CA GLU A 94 2.91 -31.25 13.79
C GLU A 94 2.37 -32.59 14.33
N GLY A 95 1.08 -32.65 14.64
CA GLY A 95 0.39 -33.90 15.00
C GLY A 95 0.40 -34.23 16.49
N VAL A 96 1.20 -33.53 17.30
CA VAL A 96 1.15 -33.64 18.78
C VAL A 96 -0.20 -33.25 19.36
N GLU A 97 -1.05 -32.60 18.55
CA GLU A 97 -2.34 -32.09 18.98
C GLU A 97 -3.47 -33.08 18.76
N LYS A 98 -3.17 -34.22 18.12
CA LYS A 98 -4.09 -35.36 18.05
C LYS A 98 -4.20 -36.06 19.40
N ASP A 99 -3.12 -36.04 20.18
CA ASP A 99 -3.04 -36.71 21.48
C ASP A 99 -3.45 -35.79 22.63
N LYS A 100 -3.38 -34.47 22.44
CA LYS A 100 -3.70 -33.45 23.44
C LYS A 100 -4.25 -32.19 22.79
N GLU A 101 -5.20 -31.53 23.45
CA GLU A 101 -5.65 -30.21 23.03
C GLU A 101 -4.49 -29.18 23.07
N MET A 102 -4.56 -28.17 22.21
CA MET A 102 -3.52 -27.12 22.09
C MET A 102 -3.33 -26.34 23.39
N GLU A 103 -4.40 -26.21 24.18
CA GLU A 103 -4.42 -25.52 25.46
C GLU A 103 -3.52 -26.25 26.47
N ASN A 104 -3.64 -27.57 26.55
CA ASN A 104 -2.78 -28.41 27.39
C ASN A 104 -1.30 -28.32 27.00
N ILE A 105 -0.99 -28.17 25.70
CA ILE A 105 0.40 -27.96 25.24
C ILE A 105 0.94 -26.64 25.80
N CYS A 106 0.13 -25.58 25.82
CA CYS A 106 0.52 -24.30 26.39
C CYS A 106 0.81 -24.41 27.89
N GLU A 107 -0.10 -25.05 28.62
CA GLU A 107 0.04 -25.25 30.07
C GLU A 107 1.28 -26.09 30.40
N GLU A 108 1.55 -27.16 29.65
CA GLU A 108 2.76 -27.98 29.80
C GLU A 108 4.03 -27.16 29.55
N ILE A 109 4.03 -26.28 28.54
CA ILE A 109 5.15 -25.37 28.29
C ILE A 109 5.33 -24.39 29.45
N ILE A 110 4.26 -23.78 29.93
CA ILE A 110 4.32 -22.76 30.98
C ILE A 110 4.79 -23.39 32.29
N THR A 111 4.13 -24.45 32.75
CA THR A 111 4.46 -25.14 34.01
C THR A 111 5.83 -25.79 33.97
N GLY A 112 6.22 -26.38 32.83
CA GLY A 112 7.52 -26.99 32.64
C GLY A 112 8.68 -25.99 32.57
N ASN A 113 8.42 -24.76 32.08
CA ASN A 113 9.49 -23.78 31.86
C ASN A 113 9.57 -22.65 32.88
N PHE A 114 8.45 -22.22 33.45
CA PHE A 114 8.35 -21.01 34.25
C PHE A 114 7.82 -21.35 35.64
N PRO A 115 8.69 -21.79 36.59
CA PRO A 115 8.26 -22.22 37.91
C PRO A 115 7.53 -21.11 38.68
N ASN A 116 7.90 -19.85 38.44
CA ASN A 116 7.27 -18.65 38.98
C ASN A 116 5.84 -18.39 38.48
N LEU A 117 5.38 -19.10 37.44
CA LEU A 117 4.04 -18.98 36.87
C LEU A 117 3.19 -20.25 37.10
N LYS A 118 3.70 -21.26 37.81
CA LYS A 118 3.01 -22.55 38.02
C LYS A 118 1.67 -22.40 38.75
N ASP A 119 1.62 -21.53 39.75
CA ASP A 119 0.42 -21.33 40.59
C ASP A 119 -0.55 -20.30 39.99
N THR A 120 -0.22 -19.76 38.81
CA THR A 120 -1.09 -18.80 38.12
C THR A 120 -2.07 -19.54 37.22
N GLU A 121 -3.36 -19.40 37.49
CA GLU A 121 -4.40 -19.96 36.62
C GLU A 121 -4.55 -19.11 35.36
N PHE A 122 -4.08 -19.65 34.24
CA PHE A 122 -4.18 -19.01 32.94
C PHE A 122 -5.46 -19.43 32.23
N ARG A 123 -6.26 -18.47 31.77
CA ARG A 123 -7.43 -18.77 30.94
C ARG A 123 -7.10 -18.55 29.46
N ILE A 124 -7.16 -19.62 28.67
CA ILE A 124 -7.03 -19.58 27.22
C ILE A 124 -8.42 -19.42 26.60
N GLN A 125 -8.55 -18.56 25.58
CA GLN A 125 -9.80 -18.37 24.83
C GLN A 125 -9.82 -19.21 23.54
N GLU A 126 -8.68 -19.33 22.90
CA GLU A 126 -8.54 -20.01 21.61
C GLU A 126 -7.09 -20.44 21.44
N ALA A 127 -6.87 -21.64 20.93
CA ALA A 127 -5.56 -22.13 20.58
C ALA A 127 -5.60 -22.93 19.28
N GLN A 128 -4.87 -22.47 18.26
CA GLN A 128 -4.90 -23.09 16.94
C GLN A 128 -3.57 -22.96 16.19
N ARG A 129 -3.35 -23.84 15.20
CA ARG A 129 -2.23 -23.74 14.27
C ARG A 129 -2.55 -22.74 13.17
N ALA A 130 -1.62 -21.85 12.89
CA ALA A 130 -1.69 -20.92 11.79
C ALA A 130 -0.57 -21.16 10.77
N PRO A 131 -0.89 -21.15 9.45
CA PRO A 131 -2.24 -21.14 8.87
C PRO A 131 -3.00 -22.47 9.09
N ASN A 132 -4.33 -22.43 9.05
CA ASN A 132 -5.18 -23.60 9.35
C ASN A 132 -4.93 -24.77 8.38
N LYS A 133 -4.57 -24.48 7.13
CA LYS A 133 -4.22 -25.49 6.13
C LYS A 133 -2.73 -25.85 6.20
N LEU A 134 -2.44 -27.16 6.28
CA LEU A 134 -1.09 -27.67 6.17
C LEU A 134 -0.60 -27.55 4.72
N ASN A 135 0.64 -27.06 4.55
CA ASN A 135 1.32 -27.06 3.25
C ASN A 135 2.38 -28.19 3.26
N PRO A 136 2.23 -29.26 2.46
CA PRO A 136 3.18 -30.38 2.42
C PRO A 136 4.61 -29.97 2.03
N ASN A 137 4.77 -28.88 1.27
CA ASN A 137 6.08 -28.40 0.81
C ASN A 137 6.87 -27.64 1.90
N ARG A 138 6.26 -27.41 3.08
CA ARG A 138 6.87 -26.66 4.17
C ARG A 138 7.58 -27.62 5.13
N SER A 139 8.90 -27.52 5.20
CA SER A 139 9.72 -28.33 6.13
C SER A 139 9.60 -27.92 7.60
N THR A 140 9.19 -26.67 7.87
CA THR A 140 9.02 -26.17 9.24
C THR A 140 7.61 -26.39 9.75
N PRO A 141 7.43 -26.82 11.02
CA PRO A 141 6.11 -26.88 11.62
C PRO A 141 5.42 -25.51 11.57
N ARG A 142 4.09 -25.51 11.46
CA ARG A 142 3.28 -24.30 11.56
C ARG A 142 3.43 -23.69 12.95
N HIS A 143 3.10 -22.41 13.08
CA HIS A 143 3.11 -21.78 14.39
C HIS A 143 1.78 -22.03 15.09
N ILE A 144 1.79 -22.09 16.41
CA ILE A 144 0.57 -22.09 17.22
C ILE A 144 0.30 -20.64 17.64
N ILE A 145 -0.93 -20.19 17.48
CA ILE A 145 -1.44 -18.94 18.01
C ILE A 145 -2.36 -19.28 19.18
N ILE A 146 -2.09 -18.68 20.33
CA ILE A 146 -2.85 -18.87 21.55
C ILE A 146 -3.37 -17.50 21.99
N LYS A 147 -4.68 -17.36 22.08
CA LYS A 147 -5.34 -16.15 22.56
C LYS A 147 -5.58 -16.30 24.05
N MET A 148 -4.87 -15.50 24.85
CA MET A 148 -5.08 -15.45 26.29
C MET A 148 -6.33 -14.63 26.62
N ALA A 149 -7.02 -14.96 27.71
CA ALA A 149 -8.16 -14.16 28.16
C ALA A 149 -7.75 -12.79 28.68
N LYS A 150 -6.55 -12.69 29.27
CA LYS A 150 -5.99 -11.43 29.78
C LYS A 150 -4.67 -11.13 29.08
N VAL A 151 -4.48 -9.86 28.72
CA VAL A 151 -3.22 -9.38 28.12
C VAL A 151 -2.06 -9.49 29.10
N ASN A 152 -2.31 -9.25 30.39
CA ASN A 152 -1.30 -9.34 31.44
C ASN A 152 -0.68 -10.73 31.52
N ASP A 153 -1.49 -11.78 31.38
CA ASP A 153 -1.02 -13.18 31.40
C ASP A 153 -0.03 -13.44 30.26
N LYS A 154 -0.42 -13.02 29.04
CA LYS A 154 0.45 -13.10 27.86
C LYS A 154 1.75 -12.32 28.04
N GLU A 155 1.70 -11.13 28.66
CA GLU A 155 2.88 -10.31 28.92
C GLU A 155 3.81 -10.94 29.96
N SER A 156 3.27 -11.50 31.04
CA SER A 156 4.02 -12.24 32.06
C SER A 156 4.72 -13.46 31.48
N ILE A 157 4.04 -14.25 30.64
CA ILE A 157 4.63 -15.41 29.96
C ILE A 157 5.77 -14.97 29.04
N LEU A 158 5.57 -13.92 28.23
CA LEU A 158 6.62 -13.41 27.35
C LEU A 158 7.80 -12.82 28.10
N LYS A 159 7.58 -12.22 29.27
CA LYS A 159 8.65 -11.72 30.15
C LYS A 159 9.48 -12.87 30.69
N ALA A 160 8.83 -13.88 31.28
CA ALA A 160 9.50 -15.08 31.79
C ALA A 160 10.26 -15.83 30.69
N ALA A 161 9.70 -15.91 29.48
CA ALA A 161 10.37 -16.50 28.33
C ALA A 161 11.67 -15.76 27.93
N ARG A 162 11.69 -14.43 28.02
CA ARG A 162 12.89 -13.62 27.74
C ARG A 162 13.95 -13.78 28.82
N GLU A 163 13.54 -13.84 30.09
CA GLU A 163 14.44 -14.04 31.23
C GLU A 163 15.10 -15.42 31.19
N LYS A 164 14.32 -16.46 30.87
CA LYS A 164 14.85 -17.83 30.75
C LYS A 164 15.77 -18.03 29.55
N GLN A 165 15.51 -17.33 28.44
CA GLN A 165 16.17 -17.45 27.12
C GLN A 165 16.00 -18.81 26.41
N ASN A 166 16.13 -19.94 27.11
CA ASN A 166 15.99 -21.28 26.57
C ASN A 166 14.67 -21.93 27.03
N VAL A 167 13.64 -21.83 26.21
CA VAL A 167 12.34 -22.47 26.44
C VAL A 167 12.30 -23.79 25.67
N THR A 168 11.89 -24.87 26.32
CA THR A 168 11.88 -26.22 25.73
C THR A 168 10.53 -26.90 25.84
N TYR A 169 10.18 -27.72 24.87
CA TYR A 169 9.03 -28.62 24.90
C TYR A 169 9.49 -30.04 24.54
N LYS A 170 9.29 -31.01 25.44
CA LYS A 170 9.75 -32.41 25.27
C LYS A 170 11.21 -32.52 24.75
N GLY A 171 12.11 -31.75 25.36
CA GLY A 171 13.54 -31.72 24.98
C GLY A 171 13.89 -30.88 23.74
N SER A 172 12.90 -30.42 22.96
CA SER A 172 13.13 -29.56 21.78
C SER A 172 13.08 -28.08 22.15
N SER A 173 14.00 -27.26 21.62
CA SER A 173 13.96 -25.81 21.82
C SER A 173 12.81 -25.17 21.04
N ILE A 174 12.07 -24.30 21.71
CA ILE A 174 10.91 -23.60 21.15
C ILE A 174 11.04 -22.10 21.35
N ARG A 175 10.27 -21.33 20.56
CA ARG A 175 10.26 -19.87 20.65
C ARG A 175 8.87 -19.33 20.91
N LEU A 176 8.74 -18.61 22.02
CA LEU A 176 7.58 -17.80 22.36
C LEU A 176 7.78 -16.35 21.89
N SER A 177 6.76 -15.79 21.25
CA SER A 177 6.80 -14.43 20.70
C SER A 177 5.43 -13.77 20.72
N ALA A 178 5.38 -12.44 20.68
CA ALA A 178 4.12 -11.74 20.48
C ALA A 178 3.65 -11.92 19.03
N ASP A 179 2.34 -12.11 18.84
CA ASP A 179 1.72 -11.97 17.54
C ASP A 179 1.49 -10.47 17.25
N LEU A 180 1.96 -10.01 16.09
CA LEU A 180 1.99 -8.60 15.71
C LEU A 180 1.61 -8.47 14.23
N SER A 181 1.05 -7.32 13.85
CA SER A 181 0.84 -6.97 12.44
C SER A 181 2.14 -6.97 11.64
N THR A 182 2.01 -7.15 10.32
CA THR A 182 3.15 -7.14 9.39
C THR A 182 3.87 -5.80 9.41
N GLU A 183 3.11 -4.71 9.49
CA GLU A 183 3.58 -3.34 9.51
C GLU A 183 4.38 -3.08 10.80
N THR A 184 3.86 -3.48 11.96
CA THR A 184 4.56 -3.34 13.25
C THR A 184 5.82 -4.21 13.30
N LEU A 185 5.78 -5.41 12.73
CA LEU A 185 6.98 -6.25 12.59
C LEU A 185 8.03 -5.60 11.69
N GLN A 186 7.62 -4.97 10.58
CA GLN A 186 8.52 -4.28 9.67
C GLN A 186 9.11 -3.01 10.30
N ALA A 187 8.31 -2.21 10.98
CA ALA A 187 8.77 -1.04 11.73
C ALA A 187 9.82 -1.42 12.78
N ARG A 188 9.62 -2.51 13.52
CA ARG A 188 10.60 -3.03 14.49
C ARG A 188 11.88 -3.54 13.83
N ARG A 189 11.81 -4.17 12.65
CA ARG A 189 13.00 -4.59 11.89
C ARG A 189 13.81 -3.39 11.42
N ASN A 190 13.14 -2.38 10.88
CA ASN A 190 13.77 -1.16 10.41
C ASN A 190 14.39 -0.39 11.57
N GLY A 191 13.68 -0.19 12.68
CA GLY A 191 14.20 0.46 13.88
C GLY A 191 15.46 -0.22 14.45
N LYS A 192 15.47 -1.56 14.52
CA LYS A 192 16.66 -2.32 14.95
C LYS A 192 17.87 -2.15 14.05
N ARG A 193 17.69 -1.78 12.77
CA ARG A 193 18.80 -1.51 11.85
C ARG A 193 19.51 -0.20 12.21
N TYR A 194 18.75 0.82 12.61
CA TYR A 194 19.31 2.11 13.04
C TYR A 194 19.98 2.06 14.41
N LEU A 195 19.52 1.18 15.31
CA LEU A 195 20.12 0.97 16.64
C LEU A 195 21.44 0.16 16.63
N LYS A 196 21.87 -0.32 15.46
CA LYS A 196 23.11 -1.08 15.29
C LYS A 196 24.23 -0.28 14.60
N CYS A 197 23.97 0.99 14.27
CA CYS A 197 24.97 1.91 13.73
C CYS A 197 25.61 2.72 14.86
#